data_AF-A0A535AFQ8-F1
#
_entry.id   AF-A0A535AFQ8-F1
#
_cell.length_a   1.000
_cell.length_b   1.000
_cell.length_c   1.000
_cell.angle_alpha   90.00
_cell.angle_beta   90.00
_cell.angle_gamma   90.00
#
_symmetry.space_group_name_H-M   'P 1'
#
loop_
_entity.id
_entity.type
_entity.pdbx_description
1 polymer ?
#
loop_
_entity_poly.entity_id
_entity_poly.type
_entity_poly.pdbx_seq_one_letter_code
_entity_poly.pdbx_strand_id
1 'polypeptide(L)'
;MAERFVTRGFGGRPRSAVGLAARIPPGQHLVTDFPVLSAGPTPRIDLATWELALSGLVRAPVKWSWPEFLALPAEEFTKDISCVTTWTKLDTRWRGVSVDTLLEHVEIAPNALGLVAECHGGYTTNLLLSDAVNGQAFVAYEYDGKPLPPDHGGPARL
;
A
#
# COMPACT_ATOMS: atom_id res chain seq x y z
N MET A 1 23.69 -21.27 -46.70
CA MET A 1 23.92 -20.94 -45.27
C MET A 1 24.21 -19.45 -45.23
N ALA A 2 23.19 -18.61 -44.97
CA ALA A 2 23.35 -17.16 -44.98
C ALA A 2 23.49 -16.69 -43.52
N GLU A 3 24.71 -16.36 -43.12
CA GLU A 3 24.98 -15.81 -41.80
C GLU A 3 24.39 -14.39 -41.73
N ARG A 4 23.44 -14.20 -40.82
CA ARG A 4 22.92 -12.87 -40.48
C ARG A 4 24.00 -12.09 -39.76
N PHE A 5 24.54 -11.09 -40.43
CA PHE A 5 25.33 -10.03 -39.79
C PHE A 5 24.44 -9.30 -38.77
N VAL A 6 24.65 -9.57 -37.49
CA VAL A 6 24.09 -8.79 -36.39
C VAL A 6 25.22 -7.99 -35.78
N THR A 7 25.12 -6.66 -35.86
CA THR A 7 26.06 -5.73 -35.25
C THR A 7 26.07 -5.94 -33.73
N ARG A 8 27.27 -6.08 -33.12
CA ARG A 8 27.41 -6.15 -31.66
C ARG A 8 26.75 -4.91 -31.04
N GLY A 9 25.69 -5.13 -30.25
CA GLY A 9 24.95 -4.08 -29.55
C GLY A 9 23.43 -4.04 -29.79
N PHE A 10 22.92 -4.69 -30.85
CA PHE A 10 21.48 -4.77 -31.13
C PHE A 10 20.93 -6.19 -31.00
N GLY A 11 21.19 -6.83 -29.86
CA GLY A 11 20.43 -8.00 -29.44
C GLY A 11 19.14 -7.52 -28.75
N GLY A 12 17.98 -7.81 -29.32
CA GLY A 12 16.70 -7.53 -28.66
C GLY A 12 16.69 -8.10 -27.24
N ARG A 13 16.24 -7.29 -26.26
CA ARG A 13 16.13 -7.70 -24.85
C ARG A 13 15.34 -9.02 -24.76
N PRO A 14 15.79 -10.01 -23.96
CA PRO A 14 15.10 -11.30 -23.85
C PRO A 14 13.64 -11.09 -23.46
N ARG A 15 12.73 -11.88 -24.06
CA ARG A 15 11.28 -11.77 -23.92
C ARG A 15 10.76 -11.88 -22.47
N SER A 16 11.58 -12.36 -21.52
CA SER A 16 11.28 -12.30 -20.08
C SER A 16 11.22 -10.85 -19.55
N ALA A 17 11.89 -9.92 -20.21
CA ALA A 17 11.89 -8.51 -19.87
C ALA A 17 10.61 -7.77 -20.27
N VAL A 18 9.79 -8.31 -21.18
CA VAL A 18 8.60 -7.59 -21.69
C VAL A 18 7.49 -7.54 -20.63
N GLY A 19 7.22 -8.66 -19.96
CA GLY A 19 6.23 -8.71 -18.88
C GLY A 19 6.66 -7.93 -17.63
N LEU A 20 7.95 -7.98 -17.30
CA LEU A 20 8.52 -7.22 -16.19
C LEU A 20 8.54 -5.71 -16.48
N ALA A 21 8.98 -5.31 -17.69
CA ALA A 21 9.02 -3.91 -18.09
C ALA A 21 7.62 -3.28 -18.22
N ALA A 22 6.58 -4.07 -18.52
CA ALA A 22 5.20 -3.58 -18.55
C ALA A 22 4.64 -3.24 -17.16
N ARG A 23 5.18 -3.85 -16.09
CA ARG A 23 4.77 -3.60 -14.70
C ARG A 23 5.55 -2.47 -14.02
N ILE A 24 6.68 -2.08 -14.59
CA ILE A 24 7.53 -1.00 -14.06
C ILE A 24 7.16 0.30 -14.80
N PRO A 25 6.65 1.33 -14.10
CA PRO A 25 6.30 2.58 -14.74
C PRO A 25 7.51 3.24 -15.42
N PRO A 26 7.30 4.03 -16.50
CA PRO A 26 8.37 4.75 -17.17
C PRO A 26 9.20 5.60 -16.18
N GLY A 27 10.53 5.49 -16.28
CA GLY A 27 11.45 6.23 -15.40
C GLY A 27 11.69 5.59 -14.03
N GLN A 28 11.10 4.44 -13.72
CA GLN A 28 11.40 3.69 -12.51
C GLN A 28 12.39 2.53 -12.75
N HIS A 29 13.09 2.13 -11.68
CA HIS A 29 13.96 0.94 -11.67
C HIS A 29 13.48 -0.08 -10.62
N LEU A 30 13.66 -1.37 -10.93
CA LEU A 30 13.30 -2.45 -10.03
C LEU A 30 14.24 -2.50 -8.83
N VAL A 31 13.68 -2.65 -7.63
CA VAL A 31 14.43 -2.93 -6.40
C VAL A 31 14.05 -4.29 -5.82
N THR A 32 15.01 -4.94 -5.16
CA THR A 32 14.82 -6.24 -4.50
C THR A 32 14.69 -6.10 -2.98
N ASP A 33 15.31 -5.07 -2.41
CA ASP A 33 15.12 -4.67 -1.02
C ASP A 33 13.80 -3.91 -0.85
N PHE A 34 13.52 -3.44 0.37
CA PHE A 34 12.36 -2.59 0.65
C PHE A 34 12.90 -1.23 1.13
N PRO A 35 13.06 -0.24 0.25
CA PRO A 35 13.57 1.06 0.63
C PRO A 35 12.67 1.73 1.69
N VAL A 36 13.29 2.34 2.70
CA VAL A 36 12.60 3.11 3.74
C VAL A 36 12.63 4.59 3.36
N LEU A 37 11.46 5.20 3.26
CA LEU A 37 11.26 6.62 3.08
C LEU A 37 10.35 7.12 4.19
N SER A 38 10.85 8.05 5.01
CA SER A 38 10.09 8.58 6.13
C SER A 38 10.09 10.10 6.11
N ALA A 39 8.94 10.70 6.44
CA ALA A 39 8.81 12.12 6.65
C ALA A 39 9.40 12.58 8.01
N GLY A 40 9.60 11.65 8.94
CA GLY A 40 10.10 11.91 10.29
C GLY A 40 10.78 10.71 10.93
N PRO A 41 11.09 10.75 12.23
CA PRO A 41 11.64 9.58 12.93
C PRO A 41 10.61 8.44 12.98
N THR A 42 11.09 7.19 12.94
CA THR A 42 10.22 6.01 13.11
C THR A 42 9.52 6.08 14.47
N PRO A 43 8.19 6.15 14.52
CA PRO A 43 7.47 6.26 15.77
C PRO A 43 7.54 4.95 16.56
N ARG A 44 7.58 5.04 17.89
CA ARG A 44 7.35 3.90 18.78
C ARG A 44 5.89 3.89 19.17
N ILE A 45 5.14 2.92 18.66
CA ILE A 45 3.70 2.81 18.87
C ILE A 45 3.42 1.83 20.00
N ASP A 46 2.71 2.28 21.03
CA ASP A 46 2.16 1.40 22.07
C ASP A 46 0.80 0.87 21.60
N LEU A 47 0.71 -0.45 21.43
CA LEU A 47 -0.51 -1.12 20.98
C LEU A 47 -1.63 -1.06 22.00
N ALA A 48 -1.33 -0.81 23.28
CA ALA A 48 -2.34 -0.63 24.31
C ALA A 48 -3.14 0.68 24.14
N THR A 49 -2.54 1.68 23.49
CA THR A 49 -3.17 3.00 23.22
C THR A 49 -3.42 3.25 21.74
N TRP A 50 -3.10 2.28 20.88
CA TRP A 50 -3.31 2.43 19.45
C TRP A 50 -4.80 2.43 19.12
N GLU A 51 -5.19 3.33 18.21
CA GLU A 51 -6.56 3.48 17.73
C GLU A 51 -6.53 3.74 16.22
N LEU A 52 -7.42 3.08 15.49
CA LEU A 52 -7.83 3.50 14.14
C LEU A 52 -9.23 4.11 14.25
N ALA A 53 -9.39 5.34 13.78
CA ALA A 53 -10.66 6.05 13.79
C ALA A 53 -11.12 6.36 12.36
N LEU A 54 -12.40 6.14 12.10
CA LEU A 54 -13.07 6.57 10.88
C LEU A 54 -14.12 7.62 11.24
N SER A 55 -13.92 8.85 10.76
CA SER A 55 -14.72 10.02 11.15
C SER A 55 -14.86 11.01 9.98
N GLY A 56 -15.39 12.21 10.25
CA GLY A 56 -15.62 13.24 9.22
C GLY A 56 -17.04 13.18 8.67
N LEU A 57 -17.19 13.05 7.35
CA LEU A 57 -18.48 13.04 6.66
C LEU A 57 -19.19 11.68 6.77
N VAL A 58 -19.42 11.22 8.01
CA VAL A 58 -20.11 9.96 8.34
C VAL A 58 -21.13 10.21 9.44
N ARG A 59 -22.25 9.47 9.44
CA ARG A 59 -23.31 9.64 10.46
C ARG A 59 -22.87 9.16 11.85
N ALA A 60 -22.17 8.04 11.92
CA ALA A 60 -21.74 7.41 13.16
C ALA A 60 -20.24 7.09 13.05
N PRO A 61 -19.35 7.97 13.58
CA PRO A 61 -17.93 7.69 13.62
C PRO A 61 -17.65 6.42 14.42
N VAL A 62 -16.65 5.67 13.99
CA VAL A 62 -16.24 4.41 14.62
C VAL A 62 -14.75 4.44 14.93
N LYS A 63 -14.36 3.67 15.94
CA LYS A 63 -12.99 3.53 16.43
C LYS A 63 -12.73 2.08 16.76
N TRP A 64 -11.52 1.63 16.46
CA TRP A 64 -11.05 0.29 16.81
C TRP A 64 -9.74 0.41 17.59
N SER A 65 -9.70 -0.25 18.74
CA SER A 65 -8.44 -0.61 19.39
C SER A 65 -7.69 -1.66 18.56
N TRP A 66 -6.42 -1.90 18.90
CA TRP A 66 -5.61 -2.88 18.16
C TRP A 66 -6.22 -4.29 18.12
N PRO A 67 -6.72 -4.87 19.24
CA PRO A 67 -7.38 -6.18 19.20
C PRO A 67 -8.68 -6.19 18.39
N GLU A 68 -9.46 -5.11 18.44
CA GLU A 68 -10.72 -5.00 17.69
C GLU A 68 -10.44 -4.91 16.18
N PHE A 69 -9.42 -4.14 15.79
CA PHE A 69 -8.99 -4.04 14.39
C PHE A 69 -8.51 -5.39 13.85
N LEU A 70 -7.72 -6.14 14.62
CA LEU A 70 -7.28 -7.48 14.23
C LEU A 70 -8.40 -8.52 14.19
N ALA A 71 -9.55 -8.25 14.82
CA ALA A 71 -10.73 -9.11 14.76
C ALA A 71 -11.61 -8.87 13.52
N LEU A 72 -11.37 -7.79 12.77
CA LEU A 72 -12.08 -7.52 11.53
C LEU A 72 -11.71 -8.54 10.43
N PRO A 73 -12.60 -8.78 9.46
CA PRO A 73 -12.28 -9.56 8.27
C PRO A 73 -11.01 -9.03 7.59
N ALA A 74 -10.02 -9.91 7.42
CA ALA A 74 -8.75 -9.58 6.82
C ALA A 74 -8.49 -10.43 5.58
N GLU A 75 -7.77 -9.86 4.63
CA GLU A 75 -7.46 -10.46 3.33
C GLU A 75 -5.94 -10.51 3.12
N GLU A 76 -5.49 -11.56 2.44
CA GLU A 76 -4.14 -11.60 1.86
C GLU A 76 -4.19 -11.05 0.45
N PHE A 77 -3.27 -10.14 0.13
CA PHE A 77 -3.21 -9.51 -1.18
C PHE A 77 -1.78 -9.27 -1.63
N THR A 78 -1.57 -9.26 -2.95
CA THR A 78 -0.28 -8.95 -3.57
C THR A 78 -0.40 -7.69 -4.40
N LYS A 79 0.49 -6.73 -4.17
CA LYS A 79 0.53 -5.45 -4.90
C LYS A 79 1.96 -5.08 -5.27
N ASP A 80 2.08 -4.18 -6.22
CA ASP A 80 3.35 -3.56 -6.57
C ASP A 80 3.42 -2.18 -5.92
N ILE A 81 4.58 -1.81 -5.40
CA ILE A 81 4.84 -0.47 -4.87
C ILE A 81 5.71 0.27 -5.86
N SER A 82 5.17 1.34 -6.44
CA SER A 82 5.90 2.24 -7.34
C SER A 82 6.04 3.60 -6.67
N CYS A 83 7.27 3.99 -6.34
CA CYS A 83 7.54 5.23 -5.62
C CYS A 83 7.89 6.37 -6.58
N VAL A 84 7.43 7.58 -6.24
CA VAL A 84 7.78 8.81 -6.97
C VAL A 84 9.30 9.07 -6.99
N THR A 85 10.05 8.54 -6.02
CA THR A 85 11.53 8.58 -6.00
C THR A 85 12.18 7.53 -6.91
N THR A 86 11.49 7.13 -7.99
CA THR A 86 11.99 6.36 -9.13
C THR A 86 12.26 4.87 -8.92
N TRP A 87 11.73 4.23 -7.88
CA TRP A 87 11.89 2.78 -7.67
C TRP A 87 10.55 2.04 -7.64
N THR A 88 10.56 0.79 -8.12
CA THR A 88 9.43 -0.14 -8.07
C THR A 88 9.83 -1.42 -7.34
N LYS A 89 9.02 -1.85 -6.37
CA LYS A 89 9.10 -3.18 -5.75
C LYS A 89 7.89 -3.99 -6.18
N LEU A 90 8.12 -5.12 -6.83
CA LEU A 90 7.06 -5.98 -7.33
C LEU A 90 6.70 -7.08 -6.33
N ASP A 91 5.50 -7.62 -6.49
CA ASP A 91 5.03 -8.84 -5.84
C ASP A 91 5.09 -8.78 -4.30
N THR A 92 4.82 -7.59 -3.74
CA THR A 92 4.77 -7.41 -2.28
C THR A 92 3.51 -8.05 -1.71
N ARG A 93 3.67 -8.96 -0.73
CA ARG A 93 2.59 -9.72 -0.12
C ARG A 93 2.20 -9.14 1.22
N TRP A 94 0.91 -8.92 1.40
CA TRP A 94 0.35 -8.22 2.55
C TRP A 94 -0.80 -9.01 3.15
N ARG A 95 -1.05 -8.74 4.42
CA ARG A 95 -2.32 -9.08 5.07
C ARG A 95 -2.85 -7.84 5.80
N GLY A 96 -4.14 -7.57 5.63
CA GLY A 96 -4.77 -6.35 6.11
C GLY A 96 -6.29 -6.37 6.03
N VAL A 97 -6.91 -5.32 6.55
CA VAL A 97 -8.36 -5.10 6.46
C VAL A 97 -8.62 -4.19 5.27
N SER A 98 -9.53 -4.56 4.36
CA SER A 98 -9.89 -3.72 3.21
C SER A 98 -10.59 -2.44 3.66
N VAL A 99 -10.39 -1.34 2.92
CA VAL A 99 -11.13 -0.10 3.18
C VAL A 99 -12.64 -0.32 3.03
N ASP A 100 -13.06 -1.20 2.12
CA ASP A 100 -14.46 -1.62 1.98
C ASP A 100 -15.03 -2.15 3.30
N THR A 101 -14.34 -3.11 3.95
CA THR A 101 -14.73 -3.65 5.27
C THR A 101 -14.86 -2.55 6.34
N LEU A 102 -13.96 -1.58 6.35
CA LEU A 102 -14.02 -0.46 7.31
C LEU A 102 -15.23 0.43 7.04
N LEU A 103 -15.54 0.71 5.77
CA LEU A 103 -16.65 1.56 5.37
C LEU A 103 -18.01 0.91 5.63
N GLU A 104 -18.12 -0.42 5.67
CA GLU A 104 -19.35 -1.13 6.05
C GLU A 104 -19.87 -0.76 7.46
N HIS A 105 -18.99 -0.26 8.32
CA HIS A 105 -19.31 0.09 9.70
C HIS A 105 -19.87 1.52 9.85
N VAL A 106 -19.95 2.28 8.76
CA VAL A 106 -20.40 3.68 8.77
C VAL A 106 -21.37 3.99 7.64
N GLU A 107 -22.22 4.99 7.84
CA GLU A 107 -22.98 5.61 6.75
C GLU A 107 -22.23 6.85 6.25
N ILE A 108 -21.68 6.77 5.04
CA ILE A 108 -20.98 7.88 4.38
C ILE A 108 -22.01 8.92 3.90
N ALA A 109 -21.74 10.20 4.14
CA ALA A 109 -22.59 11.27 3.65
C ALA A 109 -22.58 11.34 2.10
N PRO A 110 -23.72 11.63 1.43
CA PRO A 110 -23.81 11.63 -0.02
C PRO A 110 -22.85 12.59 -0.75
N ASN A 111 -22.32 13.59 -0.05
CA ASN A 111 -21.39 14.59 -0.58
C ASN A 111 -19.92 14.29 -0.26
N ALA A 112 -19.59 13.14 0.34
CA ALA A 112 -18.21 12.74 0.56
C ALA A 112 -17.58 12.31 -0.78
N LEU A 113 -16.43 12.90 -1.12
CA LEU A 113 -15.72 12.65 -2.39
C LEU A 113 -14.42 11.85 -2.21
N GLY A 114 -13.82 11.96 -1.04
CA GLY A 114 -12.50 11.39 -0.75
C GLY A 114 -12.35 11.09 0.73
N LEU A 115 -11.28 10.37 1.03
CA LEU A 115 -10.81 10.12 2.38
C LEU A 115 -9.51 10.88 2.61
N VAL A 116 -9.26 11.24 3.86
CA VAL A 116 -7.96 11.72 4.35
C VAL A 116 -7.46 10.67 5.32
N ALA A 117 -6.27 10.14 5.06
CA ALA A 117 -5.58 9.25 5.97
C ALA A 117 -4.57 10.06 6.78
N GLU A 118 -4.67 9.96 8.09
CA GLU A 118 -3.78 10.61 9.05
C GLU A 118 -3.04 9.55 9.85
N CYS A 119 -1.75 9.75 10.11
CA CYS A 119 -0.97 8.81 10.91
C CYS A 119 -0.28 9.48 12.10
N HIS A 120 0.24 8.63 12.99
CA HIS A 120 1.11 9.07 14.07
C HIS A 120 2.29 9.87 13.52
N GLY A 121 2.60 11.01 14.13
CA GLY A 121 3.59 11.96 13.62
C GLY A 121 3.02 13.05 12.70
N GLY A 122 1.70 13.04 12.45
CA GLY A 122 0.98 14.14 11.80
C GLY A 122 1.11 14.18 10.28
N TYR A 123 1.69 13.15 9.66
CA TYR A 123 1.66 13.02 8.21
C TYR A 123 0.24 12.67 7.76
N THR A 124 -0.19 13.31 6.67
CA THR A 124 -1.52 13.11 6.08
C THR A 124 -1.41 12.92 4.58
N THR A 125 -2.36 12.17 4.02
CA THR A 125 -2.55 12.02 2.58
C THR A 125 -4.03 11.86 2.26
N ASN A 126 -4.41 11.97 1.00
CA ASN A 126 -5.80 11.88 0.59
C ASN A 126 -5.96 11.06 -0.70
N LEU A 127 -7.11 10.40 -0.81
CA LEU A 127 -7.50 9.59 -1.96
C LEU A 127 -8.96 9.90 -2.30
N LEU A 128 -9.33 9.78 -3.57
CA LEU A 128 -10.74 9.74 -3.94
C LEU A 128 -11.36 8.45 -3.38
N LEU A 129 -12.62 8.50 -2.94
CA LEU A 129 -13.31 7.30 -2.47
C LEU A 129 -13.38 6.25 -3.57
N SER A 130 -13.59 6.67 -4.82
CA SER A 130 -13.63 5.79 -6.00
C SER A 130 -12.34 4.99 -6.22
N ASP A 131 -11.21 5.50 -5.74
CA ASP A 131 -9.89 4.88 -5.93
C ASP A 131 -9.49 4.01 -4.74
N ALA A 132 -10.22 4.11 -3.61
CA ALA A 132 -9.92 3.38 -2.38
C ALA A 132 -10.84 2.15 -2.17
N VAL A 133 -12.05 2.18 -2.73
CA VAL A 133 -13.05 1.10 -2.62
C VAL A 133 -12.84 0.01 -3.69
N ASN A 134 -13.61 -1.07 -3.61
CA ASN A 134 -13.56 -2.23 -4.50
C ASN A 134 -12.21 -2.96 -4.49
N GLY A 135 -11.67 -3.21 -3.29
CA GLY A 135 -10.41 -3.95 -3.11
C GLY A 135 -9.17 -3.22 -3.63
N GLN A 136 -9.23 -1.89 -3.72
CA GLN A 136 -8.09 -1.07 -4.15
C GLN A 136 -7.20 -0.64 -2.99
N ALA A 137 -7.75 -0.39 -1.80
CA ALA A 137 -7.00 0.03 -0.61
C ALA A 137 -7.26 -0.85 0.62
N PHE A 138 -6.25 -0.94 1.49
CA PHE A 138 -6.23 -1.79 2.67
C PHE A 138 -5.45 -1.12 3.79
N VAL A 139 -5.84 -1.33 5.04
CA VAL A 139 -4.98 -1.08 6.19
C VAL A 139 -4.24 -2.38 6.52
N ALA A 140 -2.98 -2.47 6.10
CA ALA A 140 -2.12 -3.65 6.23
C ALA A 140 -1.34 -3.66 7.54
N TYR A 141 -1.22 -4.84 8.15
CA TYR A 141 -0.49 -5.07 9.40
C TYR A 141 0.51 -6.23 9.35
N GLU A 142 0.54 -7.01 8.27
CA GLU A 142 1.61 -7.97 7.98
C GLU A 142 2.17 -7.78 6.58
N TYR A 143 3.47 -8.09 6.45
CA TYR A 143 4.23 -8.08 5.21
C TYR A 143 5.06 -9.37 5.12
N ASP A 144 4.91 -10.10 4.01
CA ASP A 144 5.56 -11.41 3.78
C ASP A 144 5.35 -12.40 4.96
N GLY A 145 4.14 -12.45 5.50
CA GLY A 145 3.72 -13.37 6.57
C GLY A 145 4.31 -13.05 7.96
N LYS A 146 4.85 -11.84 8.14
CA LYS A 146 5.39 -11.36 9.42
C LYS A 146 4.73 -10.03 9.81
N PRO A 147 4.69 -9.71 11.11
CA PRO A 147 4.25 -8.39 11.56
C PRO A 147 5.00 -7.27 10.82
N LEU A 148 4.28 -6.24 10.39
CA LEU A 148 4.85 -5.11 9.65
C LEU A 148 5.92 -4.40 10.50
N PRO A 149 7.18 -4.29 10.02
CA PRO A 149 8.21 -3.58 10.77
C PRO A 149 7.90 -2.09 10.93
N PRO A 150 8.26 -1.46 12.07
CA PRO A 150 8.01 -0.03 12.30
C PRO A 150 8.55 0.89 11.21
N ASP A 151 9.75 0.62 10.68
CA ASP A 151 10.36 1.42 9.61
C ASP A 151 9.57 1.36 8.28
N HIS A 152 8.65 0.40 8.15
CA HIS A 152 7.74 0.26 7.00
C HIS A 152 6.29 0.66 7.34
N GLY A 153 6.09 1.41 8.42
CA GLY A 153 4.76 1.86 8.86
C GLY A 153 4.07 0.91 9.82
N GLY A 154 4.80 -0.02 10.44
CA GLY A 154 4.26 -0.81 11.53
C GLY A 154 3.72 0.07 12.67
N PRO A 155 2.64 -0.34 13.36
CA PRO A 155 1.98 -1.65 13.26
C PRO A 155 0.93 -1.74 12.14
N ALA A 156 0.51 -0.62 11.55
CA ALA A 156 -0.50 -0.56 10.51
C ALA A 156 -0.22 0.56 9.52
N ARG A 157 -0.35 0.26 8.22
CA ARG A 157 -0.20 1.22 7.12
C ARG A 157 -1.35 1.13 6.13
N LEU A 158 -1.62 2.24 5.43
CA LEU A 158 -2.44 2.24 4.22
C LEU A 158 -1.63 1.79 3.00
#